data_AF-A0A930S9G2-F1
#
_entry.id   AF-A0A930S9G2-F1
#
_cell.length_a   1.000
_cell.length_b   1.000
_cell.length_c   1.000
_cell.angle_alpha   90.00
_cell.angle_beta   90.00
_cell.angle_gamma   90.00
#
_symmetry.space_group_name_H-M   'P 1'
#
loop_
_entity.id
_entity.type
_entity.pdbx_description
1 polymer ?
#
loop_
_entity_poly.entity_id
_entity_poly.type
_entity_poly.pdbx_seq_one_letter_code
_entity_poly.pdbx_strand_id
1 'polypeptide(L)'
;FSYRKPGEKVEEYKVFPISVIFDNHYFYCISYKLDENFTCDYKFSEIRYFRVDRFQTIHKSENDVAFTLSPEQEARLITDEQVRYQAFSMLSGNEWARITFEYKGLYRDVLESDIPKLKLLEESTSEGVDQVRYEIETFSLLGFQKYIQRFDGDFVFLKIEAMDN
;
A
#
# COMPACT_ATOMS: atom_id res chain seq x y z
N PHE A 1 3.34 -4.77 21.58
CA PHE A 1 3.87 -3.42 21.83
C PHE A 1 2.79 -2.61 22.52
N SER A 2 3.19 -1.61 23.30
CA SER A 2 2.26 -0.64 23.85
C SER A 2 2.13 0.56 22.91
N TYR A 3 0.91 1.07 22.75
CA TYR A 3 0.60 2.09 21.76
C TYR A 3 -0.32 3.16 22.34
N ARG A 4 0.02 4.43 22.10
CA ARG A 4 -0.80 5.57 22.50
C ARG A 4 -1.54 6.13 21.29
N LYS A 5 -2.86 5.93 21.25
CA LYS A 5 -3.73 6.64 20.29
C LYS A 5 -3.86 8.12 20.68
N PRO A 6 -4.14 9.04 19.73
CA PRO A 6 -4.30 10.46 20.02
C PRO A 6 -5.46 10.69 20.98
N GLY A 7 -5.19 11.35 22.11
CA GLY A 7 -6.23 11.67 23.10
C GLY A 7 -6.72 10.47 23.93
N GLU A 8 -6.15 9.28 23.76
CA GLU A 8 -6.55 8.06 24.47
C GLU A 8 -5.44 7.52 25.37
N LYS A 9 -5.82 6.55 26.21
CA LYS A 9 -4.90 5.82 27.08
C LYS A 9 -4.00 4.90 26.26
N VAL A 10 -2.89 4.49 26.89
CA VAL A 10 -1.99 3.48 26.32
C VAL A 10 -2.69 2.12 26.35
N GLU A 11 -2.63 1.41 25.23
CA GLU A 11 -3.18 0.06 25.07
C GLU A 11 -2.08 -0.92 24.62
N GLU A 12 -2.20 -2.18 25.02
CA GLU A 12 -1.30 -3.25 24.58
C GLU A 12 -1.82 -3.95 23.33
N TYR A 13 -0.93 -4.20 22.39
CA TYR A 13 -1.21 -4.87 21.13
C TYR A 13 -0.28 -6.07 20.92
N LYS A 14 -0.88 -7.24 20.72
CA LYS A 14 -0.24 -8.41 20.12
C LYS A 14 -0.49 -8.35 18.62
N VAL A 15 0.58 -8.35 17.82
CA VAL A 15 0.47 -8.25 16.36
C VAL A 15 1.43 -9.18 15.66
N PHE A 16 1.07 -9.56 14.44
CA PHE A 16 1.99 -10.14 13.46
C PHE A 16 2.40 -9.02 12.49
N PRO A 17 3.64 -8.49 12.59
CA PRO A 17 4.10 -7.41 11.73
C PRO A 17 4.35 -7.93 10.31
N ILE A 18 3.89 -7.16 9.32
CA ILE A 18 4.04 -7.48 7.89
C ILE A 18 5.12 -6.61 7.25
N SER A 19 5.00 -5.30 7.40
CA SER A 19 5.89 -4.34 6.77
C SER A 19 5.90 -3.02 7.52
N VAL A 20 6.95 -2.23 7.30
CA VAL A 20 7.04 -0.84 7.75
C VAL A 20 7.12 0.03 6.51
N ILE A 21 6.21 0.98 6.39
CA ILE A 21 6.14 1.89 5.25
C ILE A 21 6.22 3.35 5.71
N PHE A 22 6.70 4.22 4.83
CA PHE A 22 6.71 5.66 5.04
C PHE A 22 5.62 6.30 4.20
N ASP A 23 4.68 6.99 4.84
CA ASP A 23 3.59 7.72 4.18
C ASP A 23 3.27 9.01 4.94
N ASN A 24 2.93 10.09 4.22
CA ASN A 24 2.52 11.38 4.78
C ASN A 24 3.36 11.84 6.01
N HIS A 25 4.69 11.75 5.89
CA HIS A 25 5.69 12.11 6.90
C HIS A 25 5.82 11.20 8.13
N TYR A 26 5.18 10.03 8.15
CA TYR A 26 5.25 9.09 9.27
C TYR A 26 5.60 7.68 8.81
N PHE A 27 6.30 6.95 9.66
CA PHE A 27 6.45 5.50 9.52
C PHE A 27 5.25 4.79 10.12
N TYR A 28 4.71 3.82 9.38
CA TYR A 28 3.62 2.98 9.82
C TYR A 28 4.03 1.51 9.78
N CYS A 29 3.74 0.81 10.86
CA CYS A 29 3.78 -0.65 10.91
C CYS A 29 2.43 -1.19 10.43
N ILE A 30 2.46 -1.94 9.34
CA ILE A 30 1.33 -2.72 8.83
C ILE A 30 1.35 -4.07 9.56
N SER A 31 0.25 -4.45 10.19
CA SER A 31 0.21 -5.67 10.99
C SER A 31 -1.18 -6.28 11.04
N TYR A 32 -1.26 -7.59 11.25
CA TYR A 32 -2.48 -8.24 11.71
C TYR A 32 -2.56 -8.16 13.23
N LYS A 33 -3.71 -7.75 13.76
CA LYS A 33 -3.96 -7.86 15.20
C LYS A 33 -4.18 -9.33 15.55
N LEU A 34 -3.46 -9.81 16.56
CA LEU A 34 -3.58 -11.16 17.06
C LEU A 34 -4.47 -11.19 18.29
N ASP A 35 -5.13 -12.33 18.50
CA ASP A 35 -5.81 -12.65 19.75
C ASP A 35 -4.83 -13.09 20.86
N GLU A 36 -5.38 -13.51 22.00
CA GLU A 36 -4.60 -13.97 23.15
C GLU A 36 -3.78 -15.23 22.87
N ASN A 37 -4.24 -16.06 21.92
CA ASN A 37 -3.59 -17.30 21.49
C ASN A 37 -2.60 -17.08 20.34
N PHE A 38 -2.28 -15.82 20.02
CA PHE A 38 -1.40 -15.45 18.91
C PHE A 38 -1.92 -15.87 17.53
N THR A 39 -3.25 -15.94 17.37
CA THR A 39 -3.91 -16.30 16.11
C THR A 39 -4.73 -15.15 15.52
N CYS A 40 -4.99 -15.24 14.21
CA CYS A 40 -5.85 -14.34 13.44
C CYS A 40 -6.36 -15.08 12.19
N ASP A 41 -7.44 -14.59 11.58
CA ASP A 41 -7.96 -15.12 10.30
C ASP A 41 -7.10 -14.73 9.09
N TYR A 42 -6.14 -13.82 9.26
CA TYR A 42 -5.25 -13.25 8.22
C TYR A 42 -5.98 -12.65 7.01
N LYS A 43 -7.25 -12.25 7.18
CA LYS A 43 -8.04 -11.57 6.14
C LYS A 43 -7.58 -10.13 5.96
N PHE A 44 -7.62 -9.62 4.74
CA PHE A 44 -7.24 -8.24 4.42
C PHE A 44 -7.96 -7.19 5.30
N SER A 45 -9.22 -7.43 5.67
CA SER A 45 -10.01 -6.57 6.57
C SER A 45 -9.44 -6.45 7.99
N GLU A 46 -8.58 -7.37 8.42
CA GLU A 46 -7.96 -7.39 9.73
C GLU A 46 -6.61 -6.67 9.79
N ILE A 47 -6.13 -6.16 8.65
CA ILE A 47 -4.92 -5.35 8.61
C ILE A 47 -5.15 -4.06 9.38
N ARG A 48 -4.15 -3.68 10.17
CA ARG A 48 -4.12 -2.45 10.95
C ARG A 48 -2.80 -1.71 10.70
N TYR A 49 -2.89 -0.40 10.84
CA TYR A 49 -1.79 0.52 10.63
C TYR A 49 -1.47 1.24 11.92
N PHE A 50 -0.23 1.11 12.38
CA PHE A 50 0.22 1.73 13.62
C PHE A 50 1.38 2.68 13.35
N ARG A 51 1.24 3.94 13.75
CA ARG A 51 2.32 4.93 13.63
C ARG A 51 3.47 4.56 14.55
N VAL A 52 4.65 4.32 13.98
CA VAL A 52 5.82 3.83 14.72
C VAL A 52 6.24 4.82 15.82
N ASP A 53 6.11 6.13 15.58
CA ASP A 53 6.42 7.17 16.56
C ASP A 53 5.53 7.16 17.81
N ARG A 54 4.41 6.42 17.79
CA ARG A 54 3.47 6.32 18.92
C ARG A 54 3.67 5.06 19.76
N PHE A 55 4.63 4.21 19.40
CA PHE A 55 4.97 3.03 20.15
C PHE A 55 5.68 3.48 21.44
N GLN A 56 5.21 3.04 22.61
CA GLN A 56 5.89 3.38 23.87
C GLN A 56 6.92 2.30 24.23
N THR A 57 6.59 1.04 23.96
CA THR A 57 7.47 -0.11 24.18
C THR A 57 7.28 -1.16 23.10
N ILE A 58 8.37 -1.82 22.71
CA ILE A 58 8.34 -3.01 21.85
C ILE A 58 8.82 -4.18 22.71
N HIS A 59 7.97 -5.18 22.88
CA HIS A 59 8.29 -6.39 23.61
C HIS A 59 8.49 -7.52 22.59
N LYS A 60 9.62 -8.24 22.68
CA LYS A 60 9.76 -9.53 22.01
C LYS A 60 8.78 -10.51 22.66
N SER A 61 8.15 -11.38 21.88
CA SER A 61 7.28 -12.45 22.42
C SER A 61 8.04 -13.24 23.49
N GLU A 62 7.46 -13.36 24.69
CA GLU A 62 8.07 -14.06 25.83
C GLU A 62 8.19 -15.57 25.59
N ASN A 63 7.41 -16.11 24.66
CA ASN A 63 7.34 -17.55 24.44
C ASN A 63 8.51 -18.11 23.60
N ASP A 64 9.39 -17.27 23.02
CA ASP A 64 10.47 -17.67 22.09
C ASP A 64 10.01 -18.64 20.96
N VAL A 65 8.70 -18.70 20.73
CA VAL A 65 8.07 -19.43 19.65
C VAL A 65 8.16 -18.53 18.43
N ALA A 66 8.97 -18.94 17.46
CA ALA A 66 8.89 -18.37 16.12
C ALA A 66 7.45 -18.55 15.63
N PHE A 67 6.84 -17.48 15.13
CA PHE A 67 5.51 -17.55 14.51
C PHE A 67 5.61 -18.47 13.29
N THR A 68 5.16 -19.71 13.42
CA THR A 68 5.08 -20.64 12.29
C THR A 68 3.69 -20.56 11.73
N LEU A 69 3.57 -20.01 10.53
CA LEU A 69 2.33 -20.03 9.76
C LEU A 69 2.16 -21.40 9.10
N SER A 70 0.93 -21.90 9.06
CA SER A 70 0.62 -23.02 8.16
C SER A 70 0.68 -22.53 6.70
N PRO A 71 0.89 -23.43 5.72
CA PRO A 71 0.86 -23.06 4.31
C PRO A 71 -0.43 -22.33 3.89
N GLU A 72 -1.57 -22.71 4.47
CA GLU A 72 -2.85 -22.06 4.22
C GLU A 72 -2.92 -20.64 4.81
N GLN A 73 -2.24 -20.38 5.93
CA GLN A 73 -2.16 -19.05 6.54
C GLN A 73 -1.19 -18.16 5.76
N GLU A 74 -0.06 -18.71 5.32
CA GLU A 74 0.91 -18.00 4.49
C GLU A 74 0.30 -17.57 3.15
N ALA A 75 -0.48 -18.45 2.50
CA ALA A 75 -1.19 -18.14 1.27
C ALA A 75 -2.27 -17.05 1.40
N ARG A 76 -2.71 -16.74 2.63
CA ARG A 76 -3.69 -15.67 2.92
C ARG A 76 -3.03 -14.35 3.28
N LEU A 77 -1.73 -14.33 3.57
CA LEU A 77 -1.03 -13.10 3.85
C LEU A 77 -1.12 -12.16 2.65
N ILE A 78 -1.24 -10.88 2.97
CA ILE A 78 -1.09 -9.83 1.98
C ILE A 78 0.26 -9.96 1.28
N THR A 79 0.26 -9.90 -0.05
CA THR A 79 1.47 -10.01 -0.87
C THR A 79 2.29 -8.72 -0.81
N ASP A 80 3.58 -8.79 -1.11
CA ASP A 80 4.45 -7.59 -1.22
C ASP A 80 3.91 -6.55 -2.20
N GLU A 81 3.22 -7.00 -3.24
CA GLU A 81 2.53 -6.13 -4.18
C GLU A 81 1.38 -5.38 -3.49
N GLN A 82 0.50 -6.09 -2.79
CA GLN A 82 -0.61 -5.48 -2.07
C GLN A 82 -0.13 -4.55 -0.94
N VAL A 83 0.98 -4.87 -0.27
CA VAL A 83 1.64 -3.99 0.71
C VAL A 83 2.11 -2.69 0.06
N ARG A 84 2.71 -2.76 -1.14
CA ARG A 84 3.10 -1.56 -1.90
C ARG A 84 1.88 -0.72 -2.25
N TYR A 85 0.78 -1.33 -2.72
CA TYR A 85 -0.47 -0.61 -2.98
C TYR A 85 -1.09 0.02 -1.72
N GLN A 86 -1.01 -0.64 -0.56
CA GLN A 86 -1.47 -0.07 0.70
C GLN A 86 -0.69 1.18 1.12
N ALA A 87 0.61 1.26 0.80
CA ALA A 87 1.40 2.47 1.02
C ALA A 87 0.87 3.68 0.25
N PHE A 88 0.13 3.45 -0.84
CA PHE A 88 -0.48 4.50 -1.65
C PHE A 88 -1.91 4.82 -1.23
N SER A 89 -2.58 3.93 -0.49
CA SER A 89 -4.04 3.94 -0.28
C SER A 89 -4.49 4.04 1.19
N MET A 90 -3.59 4.23 2.16
CA MET A 90 -3.92 4.20 3.59
C MET A 90 -5.12 5.06 4.02
N LEU A 91 -5.49 6.08 3.24
CA LEU A 91 -6.51 7.07 3.55
C LEU A 91 -7.56 7.28 2.45
N SER A 92 -7.65 6.42 1.43
CA SER A 92 -8.53 6.66 0.29
C SER A 92 -9.22 5.41 -0.24
N GLY A 93 -10.55 5.50 -0.43
CA GLY A 93 -11.49 4.53 -1.04
C GLY A 93 -10.96 3.14 -1.39
N ASN A 94 -11.48 2.11 -0.70
CA ASN A 94 -11.12 0.69 -0.86
C ASN A 94 -11.82 0.04 -2.07
N GLU A 95 -11.72 0.64 -3.25
CA GLU A 95 -12.34 0.12 -4.48
C GLU A 95 -11.29 -0.09 -5.56
N TRP A 96 -11.43 -1.18 -6.31
CA TRP A 96 -10.60 -1.44 -7.48
C TRP A 96 -11.04 -0.55 -8.63
N ALA A 97 -10.07 0.07 -9.29
CA ALA A 97 -10.30 0.88 -10.48
C ALA A 97 -9.31 0.51 -11.57
N ARG A 98 -9.81 0.41 -12.80
CA ARG A 98 -8.99 0.42 -14.00
C ARG A 98 -8.92 1.85 -14.53
N ILE A 99 -7.70 2.32 -14.76
CA ILE A 99 -7.44 3.70 -15.14
C ILE A 99 -6.67 3.70 -16.45
N THR A 100 -7.17 4.44 -17.42
CA THR A 100 -6.41 4.85 -18.60
C THR A 100 -6.00 6.30 -18.43
N PHE A 101 -4.72 6.58 -18.53
CA PHE A 101 -4.19 7.94 -18.42
C PHE A 101 -3.09 8.20 -19.43
N GLU A 102 -2.88 9.46 -19.71
CA GLU A 102 -1.78 9.96 -20.52
C GLU A 102 -0.74 10.62 -19.61
N TYR A 103 0.52 10.34 -19.86
CA TYR A 103 1.67 10.95 -19.22
C TYR A 103 2.49 11.71 -20.27
N LYS A 104 2.82 12.95 -19.95
CA LYS A 104 3.79 13.75 -20.72
C LYS A 104 4.87 14.27 -19.77
N GLY A 105 6.11 13.83 -19.94
CA GLY A 105 7.20 14.26 -19.07
C GLY A 105 8.54 13.58 -19.35
N LEU A 106 9.56 13.96 -18.57
CA LEU A 106 10.96 13.54 -18.80
C LEU A 106 11.35 12.28 -18.02
N TYR A 107 10.51 11.79 -17.11
CA TYR A 107 10.84 10.72 -16.16
C TYR A 107 10.07 9.42 -16.44
N ARG A 108 9.80 9.14 -17.72
CA ARG A 108 9.11 7.93 -18.17
C ARG A 108 9.77 6.65 -17.64
N ASP A 109 11.09 6.53 -17.80
CA ASP A 109 11.83 5.32 -17.38
C ASP A 109 11.65 5.02 -15.88
N VAL A 110 11.60 6.08 -15.06
CA VAL A 110 11.40 5.96 -13.62
C VAL A 110 9.96 5.53 -13.32
N LEU A 111 8.99 6.11 -14.05
CA LEU A 111 7.57 5.77 -13.92
C LEU A 111 7.30 4.31 -14.32
N GLU A 112 7.87 3.82 -15.42
CA GLU A 112 7.73 2.42 -15.86
C GLU A 112 8.44 1.44 -14.90
N SER A 113 9.60 1.82 -14.35
CA SER A 113 10.32 1.00 -13.36
C SER A 113 9.59 0.90 -12.01
N ASP A 114 8.98 2.00 -11.56
CA ASP A 114 8.35 2.05 -10.23
C ASP A 114 6.93 1.48 -10.20
N ILE A 115 6.27 1.33 -11.36
CA ILE A 115 4.89 0.86 -11.49
C ILE A 115 4.84 -0.51 -12.20
N PRO A 116 4.93 -1.63 -11.46
CA PRO A 116 5.15 -2.97 -12.03
C PRO A 116 3.98 -3.54 -12.86
N LYS A 117 2.79 -2.92 -12.82
CA LYS A 117 1.59 -3.33 -13.59
C LYS A 117 1.15 -2.32 -14.65
N LEU A 118 2.01 -1.34 -14.92
CA LEU A 118 1.69 -0.33 -15.91
C LEU A 118 1.74 -0.94 -17.32
N LYS A 119 0.61 -0.89 -18.01
CA LYS A 119 0.49 -1.41 -19.37
C LYS A 119 0.56 -0.25 -20.37
N LEU A 120 1.61 -0.24 -21.18
CA LEU A 120 1.74 0.69 -22.30
C LEU A 120 0.66 0.40 -23.35
N LEU A 121 -0.13 1.42 -23.70
CA LEU A 121 -1.14 1.34 -24.76
C LEU A 121 -0.65 1.99 -26.05
N GLU A 122 -0.18 3.23 -25.95
CA GLU A 122 0.26 4.03 -27.09
C GLU A 122 1.44 4.90 -26.69
N GLU A 123 2.34 5.16 -27.63
CA GLU A 123 3.50 6.02 -27.46
C GLU A 123 3.58 6.97 -28.64
N SER A 124 3.81 8.24 -28.34
CA SER A 124 4.10 9.26 -29.33
C SER A 124 5.13 10.23 -28.78
N THR A 125 5.96 10.77 -29.66
CA THR A 125 6.94 11.79 -29.29
C THR A 125 6.56 13.07 -30.01
N SER A 126 6.26 14.12 -29.25
CA SER A 126 5.93 15.44 -29.81
C SER A 126 6.87 16.47 -29.20
N GLU A 127 7.57 17.22 -30.07
CA GLU A 127 8.53 18.26 -29.66
C GLU A 127 9.64 17.79 -28.70
N GLY A 128 10.05 16.52 -28.81
CA GLY A 128 11.11 15.93 -27.96
C GLY A 128 10.65 15.57 -26.55
N VAL A 129 9.34 15.59 -26.29
CA VAL A 129 8.73 15.10 -25.05
C VAL A 129 7.89 13.87 -25.38
N ASP A 130 8.13 12.81 -24.61
CA ASP A 130 7.33 11.59 -24.67
C ASP A 130 5.92 11.87 -24.18
N GLN A 131 4.94 11.52 -25.00
CA GLN A 131 3.51 11.54 -24.68
C GLN A 131 3.01 10.11 -24.81
N VAL A 132 2.73 9.51 -23.67
CA VAL A 132 2.53 8.07 -23.55
C VAL A 132 1.21 7.78 -22.86
N ARG A 133 0.46 6.84 -23.40
CA ARG A 133 -0.82 6.40 -22.84
C ARG A 133 -0.63 5.05 -22.16
N TYR A 134 -1.07 4.98 -20.92
CA TYR A 134 -0.99 3.79 -20.09
C TYR A 134 -2.35 3.36 -19.56
N GLU A 135 -2.43 2.07 -19.24
CA GLU A 135 -3.49 1.45 -18.46
C GLU A 135 -2.91 0.86 -17.18
N ILE A 136 -3.64 1.00 -16.07
CA ILE A 136 -3.31 0.35 -14.81
C ILE A 136 -4.57 -0.06 -14.06
N GLU A 137 -4.49 -1.21 -13.40
CA GLU A 137 -5.43 -1.61 -12.36
C GLU A 137 -4.82 -1.26 -11.01
N THR A 138 -5.52 -0.43 -10.24
CA THR A 138 -5.07 0.03 -8.93
C THR A 138 -6.18 -0.10 -7.92
N PHE A 139 -5.78 -0.42 -6.70
CA PHE A 139 -6.66 -0.28 -5.55
C PHE A 139 -6.61 1.19 -5.12
N SER A 140 -7.74 1.88 -5.14
CA SER A 140 -7.89 3.33 -4.88
C SER A 140 -7.41 4.27 -5.99
N LEU A 141 -8.37 4.92 -6.65
CA LEU A 141 -8.13 6.01 -7.60
C LEU A 141 -7.36 7.17 -6.96
N LEU A 142 -7.78 7.61 -5.78
CA LEU A 142 -7.17 8.76 -5.10
C LEU A 142 -5.77 8.42 -4.60
N GLY A 143 -5.52 7.18 -4.20
CA GLY A 143 -4.18 6.71 -3.85
C GLY A 143 -3.24 6.77 -5.05
N PHE A 144 -3.71 6.27 -6.21
CA PHE A 144 -2.96 6.35 -7.46
C PHE A 144 -2.71 7.80 -7.91
N GLN A 145 -3.71 8.69 -7.82
CA GLN A 145 -3.56 10.11 -8.13
C GLN A 145 -2.45 10.79 -7.31
N LYS A 146 -2.39 10.52 -6.00
CA LYS A 146 -1.31 11.05 -5.15
C LYS A 146 0.04 10.45 -5.49
N TYR A 147 0.07 9.16 -5.80
CA TYR A 147 1.30 8.46 -6.14
C TYR A 147 1.93 9.01 -7.42
N ILE A 148 1.14 9.24 -8.48
CA ILE A 148 1.69 9.72 -9.75
C ILE A 148 2.18 11.17 -9.69
N GLN A 149 1.65 11.99 -8.77
CA GLN A 149 2.09 13.38 -8.58
C GLN A 149 3.58 13.53 -8.22
N ARG A 150 4.23 12.46 -7.75
CA ARG A 150 5.68 12.49 -7.44
C ARG A 150 6.56 12.45 -8.69
N PHE A 151 6.01 12.01 -9.82
CA PHE A 151 6.71 12.03 -11.09
C PHE A 151 6.47 13.41 -11.71
N ASP A 152 7.55 14.13 -11.99
CA ASP A 152 7.49 15.48 -12.54
C ASP A 152 7.04 15.42 -14.02
N GLY A 153 5.74 15.56 -14.24
CA GLY A 153 5.12 15.57 -15.57
C GLY A 153 3.60 15.78 -15.55
N ASP A 154 3.03 15.96 -16.73
CA ASP A 154 1.60 16.20 -16.93
C ASP A 154 0.85 14.87 -17.02
N PHE A 155 -0.15 14.70 -16.16
CA PHE A 155 -1.01 13.52 -16.13
C PHE A 155 -2.45 13.88 -16.49
N VAL A 156 -3.00 13.21 -17.50
CA VAL A 156 -4.40 13.38 -17.92
C VAL A 156 -5.12 12.05 -17.81
N PHE A 157 -6.09 11.97 -16.90
CA PHE A 157 -6.97 10.80 -16.77
C PHE A 157 -7.97 10.79 -17.93
N LEU A 158 -7.88 9.77 -18.79
CA LEU A 158 -8.74 9.63 -19.96
C LEU A 158 -9.99 8.79 -19.67
N LYS A 159 -9.83 7.72 -18.88
CA LYS A 159 -10.91 6.79 -18.53
C LYS A 159 -10.69 6.21 -17.14
N ILE A 160 -11.76 6.08 -16.37
CA ILE A 160 -11.77 5.44 -15.05
C ILE A 160 -12.96 4.48 -15.02
N GLU A 161 -12.70 3.21 -14.73
CA GLU A 161 -13.70 2.15 -14.61
C GLU A 161 -13.61 1.55 -13.21
N ALA A 162 -14.72 1.59 -12.46
CA ALA A 162 -14.82 0.81 -11.23
C ALA A 162 -14.85 -0.68 -11.58
N MET A 163 -14.13 -1.50 -10.81
CA MET A 163 -14.09 -2.94 -10.99
C MET A 163 -14.85 -3.61 -9.84
N ASP A 164 -15.91 -4.34 -10.18
CA ASP A 164 -16.58 -5.23 -9.24
C ASP A 164 -15.67 -6.46 -9.04
N ASN A 165 -15.11 -6.60 -7.83
CA ASN A 165 -14.35 -7.79 -7.42
C ASN A 165 -15.17 -8.63 -6.44
#